data_AF-A0A7X7TV13-F1
#
_entry.id   AF-A0A7X7TV13-F1
#
_cell.length_a   1.000
_cell.length_b   1.000
_cell.length_c   1.000
_cell.angle_alpha   90.00
_cell.angle_beta   90.00
_cell.angle_gamma   90.00
#
_symmetry.space_group_name_H-M   'P 1'
#
loop_
_entity.id
_entity.type
_entity.pdbx_description
1 polymer ?
#
loop_
_entity_poly.entity_id
_entity_poly.type
_entity_poly.pdbx_seq_one_letter_code
_entity_poly.pdbx_strand_id
1 'polypeptide(L)'
;MKKIFFLMVIGFFINNLNSQVISTTAVQSKSDEIIKMSNERDLLKAQYDAMIQKEKNKLIDIESLYNSTSLENRLFVEKINKELSDISAQLQKISIENKLADEKQKKGLSELSLQLARLKMLNDIETEKQKQEKFAMENEKAKMDFEIKKLGYQTEKAKYEVFLKQSEADKLKAEIDIRNNRDEINKQINKDIKYSTDVFKNGVLTVSDRRIPLNGVITMSTADYIVNRINYFNNISTAPIFIVIDRSPGGSVMAGYKILKAMDASASPVYVVVKSFAASMAATITTLAKKSFVYPNAIILHHQMSTMTFGNMTQLKEQLEISKKWEKRLMGPIAKKIGMDMEEFRKKMYENNSDGDWEEFGDSAVNLKWADSVADNIVEEGIVKDPDYFTDKRFVTYSEEKIDEKGKKYVELPRLDPFDFYFLYNPDSYYKYNY
;
A
#
# COMPACT_ATOMS: atom_id res chain seq x y z
N MET A 1 22.45 105.22 49.19
CA MET A 1 22.54 106.70 49.33
C MET A 1 23.31 107.04 50.63
N LYS A 2 23.69 108.32 50.82
CA LYS A 2 23.99 109.04 52.10
C LYS A 2 24.06 108.20 53.42
N LYS A 3 25.21 108.15 54.14
CA LYS A 3 25.63 109.05 55.28
C LYS A 3 24.96 108.66 56.64
N ILE A 4 25.44 108.89 57.90
CA ILE A 4 26.63 109.61 58.47
C ILE A 4 26.91 109.27 59.98
N PHE A 5 28.18 109.43 60.43
CA PHE A 5 28.73 109.79 61.79
C PHE A 5 28.58 108.86 63.05
N PHE A 6 29.33 109.00 64.18
CA PHE A 6 30.14 110.12 64.78
C PHE A 6 30.55 109.89 66.29
N LEU A 7 31.70 110.46 66.72
CA LEU A 7 32.29 110.71 68.07
C LEU A 7 32.82 109.51 68.92
N MET A 8 33.92 109.56 69.72
CA MET A 8 34.84 110.57 70.37
C MET A 8 34.64 110.77 71.90
N VAL A 9 35.62 111.09 72.81
CA VAL A 9 37.13 111.17 72.80
C VAL A 9 37.71 111.57 74.22
N ILE A 10 39.05 111.70 74.38
CA ILE A 10 39.85 112.40 75.45
C ILE A 10 40.03 111.68 76.82
N GLY A 11 41.15 111.80 77.58
CA GLY A 11 42.51 112.36 77.31
C GLY A 11 43.29 112.93 78.54
N PHE A 12 44.59 113.27 78.36
CA PHE A 12 45.52 114.06 79.25
C PHE A 12 46.16 113.44 80.54
N PHE A 13 47.16 114.05 81.21
CA PHE A 13 48.60 114.29 80.85
C PHE A 13 49.49 114.63 82.11
N ILE A 14 50.73 115.13 81.96
CA ILE A 14 51.93 115.01 82.87
C ILE A 14 52.37 116.34 83.60
N ASN A 15 53.10 116.23 84.75
CA ASN A 15 54.19 117.11 85.34
C ASN A 15 54.00 118.19 86.48
N ASN A 16 54.71 117.97 87.63
CA ASN A 16 55.76 118.77 88.35
C ASN A 16 55.67 120.19 89.04
N LEU A 17 56.44 120.33 90.17
CA LEU A 17 57.24 121.47 90.76
C LEU A 17 56.84 122.36 92.02
N ASN A 18 57.71 122.33 93.07
CA ASN A 18 58.25 123.36 94.05
C ASN A 18 57.57 123.97 95.35
N SER A 19 58.34 123.99 96.49
CA SER A 19 58.41 124.95 97.68
C SER A 19 57.48 124.79 98.96
N GLN A 20 57.69 125.32 100.22
CA GLN A 20 58.83 125.67 101.17
C GLN A 20 58.40 126.10 102.65
N VAL A 21 59.35 126.26 103.63
CA VAL A 21 59.37 127.15 104.88
C VAL A 21 58.58 126.82 106.21
N ILE A 22 58.82 127.33 107.47
CA ILE A 22 60.03 127.38 108.39
C ILE A 22 59.75 127.76 109.93
N SER A 23 60.60 127.28 110.89
CA SER A 23 61.09 127.72 112.27
C SER A 23 60.28 128.12 113.59
N THR A 24 60.64 127.45 114.74
CA THR A 24 61.05 127.91 116.15
C THR A 24 60.16 128.18 117.43
N THR A 25 60.27 127.27 118.45
CA THR A 25 60.52 127.36 119.96
C THR A 25 59.67 128.00 121.14
N ALA A 26 59.26 127.12 122.11
CA ALA A 26 59.51 127.08 123.60
C ALA A 26 58.60 127.74 124.73
N VAL A 27 58.67 127.17 125.99
CA VAL A 27 58.24 127.67 127.36
C VAL A 27 56.77 127.35 127.85
N GLN A 28 56.35 126.97 129.10
CA GLN A 28 57.00 126.60 130.42
C GLN A 28 56.37 125.45 131.32
N SER A 29 55.46 125.70 132.30
CA SER A 29 55.25 124.89 133.58
C SER A 29 53.80 124.93 134.15
N LYS A 30 53.25 124.00 134.98
CA LYS A 30 53.62 122.64 135.50
C LYS A 30 52.37 121.71 135.64
N SER A 31 51.98 121.24 136.85
CA SER A 31 51.01 120.13 137.10
C SER A 31 50.56 119.99 138.58
N ASP A 32 49.48 119.25 138.85
CA ASP A 32 49.58 117.96 139.61
C ASP A 32 48.38 116.99 139.53
N GLU A 33 47.13 117.40 139.22
CA GLU A 33 46.04 116.40 138.98
C GLU A 33 46.14 115.69 137.60
N ILE A 34 47.20 115.97 136.82
CA ILE A 34 47.53 115.32 135.54
C ILE A 34 47.62 113.78 135.67
N ILE A 35 48.00 113.27 136.84
CA ILE A 35 48.14 111.84 137.12
C ILE A 35 46.82 111.08 136.92
N LYS A 36 45.68 111.70 137.22
CA LYS A 36 44.36 111.03 137.17
C LYS A 36 43.88 110.77 135.74
N MET A 37 44.10 111.73 134.84
CA MET A 37 43.73 111.62 133.42
C MET A 37 44.63 110.67 132.63
N SER A 38 45.87 110.42 133.09
CA SER A 38 46.79 109.53 132.37
C SER A 38 46.30 108.07 132.35
N ASN A 39 45.84 107.56 133.49
CA ASN A 39 45.39 106.16 133.62
C ASN A 39 44.14 105.87 132.78
N GLU A 40 43.24 106.85 132.64
CA GLU A 40 41.99 106.71 131.87
C GLU A 40 42.25 106.70 130.35
N ARG A 41 43.21 107.52 129.89
CA ARG A 41 43.68 107.51 128.50
C ARG A 41 44.27 106.16 128.08
N ASP A 42 45.14 105.58 128.90
CA ASP A 42 45.86 104.36 128.50
C ASP A 42 44.93 103.12 128.49
N LEU A 43 43.91 103.09 129.36
CA LEU A 43 42.84 102.08 129.32
C LEU A 43 42.01 102.16 128.02
N LEU A 44 41.62 103.37 127.61
CA LEU A 44 40.88 103.59 126.36
C LEU A 44 41.71 103.19 125.13
N LYS A 45 43.02 103.44 125.13
CA LYS A 45 43.89 103.00 124.03
C LYS A 45 43.95 101.48 123.91
N ALA A 46 44.08 100.77 125.04
CA ALA A 46 44.10 99.31 125.03
C ALA A 46 42.79 98.69 124.48
N GLN A 47 41.63 99.32 124.74
CA GLN A 47 40.36 98.90 124.15
C GLN A 47 40.28 99.14 122.64
N TYR A 48 40.80 100.27 122.16
CA TYR A 48 40.83 100.62 120.73
C TYR A 48 41.69 99.65 119.91
N ASP A 49 42.92 99.39 120.38
CA ASP A 49 43.85 98.48 119.69
C ASP A 49 43.29 97.04 119.63
N ALA A 50 42.62 96.59 120.70
CA ALA A 50 41.93 95.29 120.74
C ALA A 50 40.73 95.18 119.77
N MET A 51 40.05 96.30 119.48
CA MET A 51 38.92 96.33 118.54
C MET A 51 39.39 96.18 117.09
N ILE A 52 40.46 96.89 116.69
CA ILE A 52 41.05 96.78 115.35
C ILE A 52 41.58 95.36 115.09
N GLN A 53 42.22 94.73 116.08
CA GLN A 53 42.69 93.34 115.98
C GLN A 53 41.53 92.37 115.63
N LYS A 54 40.33 92.63 116.18
CA LYS A 54 39.14 91.79 116.01
C LYS A 54 38.45 91.97 114.65
N GLU A 55 38.47 93.17 114.07
CA GLU A 55 38.01 93.38 112.69
C GLU A 55 38.98 92.79 111.67
N LYS A 56 40.30 92.90 111.91
CA LYS A 56 41.32 92.39 110.99
C LYS A 56 41.23 90.87 110.81
N ASN A 57 40.93 90.12 111.86
CA ASN A 57 40.70 88.67 111.75
C ASN A 57 39.44 88.33 110.94
N LYS A 58 38.33 89.06 111.13
CA LYS A 58 37.10 88.85 110.34
C LYS A 58 37.34 89.06 108.84
N LEU A 59 38.19 90.01 108.47
CA LEU A 59 38.50 90.28 107.06
C LEU A 59 39.20 89.09 106.41
N ILE A 60 40.13 88.45 107.13
CA ILE A 60 40.88 87.26 106.68
C ILE A 60 39.94 86.05 106.50
N ASP A 61 38.99 85.83 107.42
CA ASP A 61 38.00 84.75 107.30
C ASP A 61 37.11 84.94 106.06
N ILE A 62 36.67 86.17 105.78
CA ILE A 62 35.87 86.51 104.60
C ILE A 62 36.67 86.33 103.30
N GLU A 63 37.93 86.76 103.27
CA GLU A 63 38.81 86.64 102.12
C GLU A 63 39.16 85.17 101.80
N SER A 64 39.31 84.33 102.83
CA SER A 64 39.44 82.87 102.71
C SER A 64 38.18 82.24 102.10
N LEU A 65 37.00 82.57 102.62
CA LEU A 65 35.72 82.02 102.16
C LEU A 65 35.40 82.45 100.72
N TYR A 66 35.71 83.70 100.34
CA TYR A 66 35.55 84.18 98.97
C TYR A 66 36.42 83.39 97.98
N ASN A 67 37.67 83.10 98.35
CA ASN A 67 38.60 82.36 97.49
C ASN A 67 38.19 80.89 97.28
N SER A 68 37.68 80.20 98.31
CA SER A 68 37.19 78.82 98.14
C SER A 68 35.95 78.76 97.23
N THR A 69 34.95 79.62 97.48
CA THR A 69 33.74 79.74 96.64
C THR A 69 34.08 80.15 95.20
N SER A 70 35.12 80.96 94.99
CA SER A 70 35.60 81.35 93.66
C SER A 70 36.28 80.19 92.89
N LEU A 71 36.94 79.26 93.59
CA LEU A 71 37.48 78.04 92.98
C LEU A 71 36.37 77.04 92.63
N GLU A 72 35.42 76.84 93.55
CA GLU A 72 34.35 75.84 93.41
C GLU A 72 33.43 76.17 92.22
N ASN A 73 33.06 77.45 92.06
CA ASN A 73 32.33 77.92 90.88
C ASN A 73 33.11 77.70 89.56
N ARG A 74 34.43 77.92 89.55
CA ARG A 74 35.26 77.66 88.36
C ARG A 74 35.29 76.17 88.01
N LEU A 75 35.43 75.29 89.01
CA LEU A 75 35.43 73.84 88.82
C LEU A 75 34.07 73.32 88.32
N PHE A 76 32.96 73.95 88.75
CA PHE A 76 31.61 73.65 88.28
C PHE A 76 31.39 74.04 86.81
N VAL A 77 31.85 75.23 86.40
CA VAL A 77 31.78 75.69 85.00
C VAL A 77 32.62 74.80 84.08
N GLU A 78 33.83 74.41 84.47
CA GLU A 78 34.66 73.44 83.73
C GLU A 78 33.95 72.10 83.51
N LYS A 79 33.29 71.54 84.54
CA LYS A 79 32.52 70.30 84.42
C LYS A 79 31.37 70.42 83.42
N ILE A 80 30.55 71.47 83.53
CA ILE A 80 29.41 71.67 82.61
C ILE A 80 29.87 71.88 81.17
N ASN A 81 30.95 72.63 80.95
CA ASN A 81 31.52 72.81 79.61
C ASN A 81 31.98 71.47 79.00
N LYS A 82 32.56 70.58 79.81
CA LYS A 82 32.94 69.24 79.36
C LYS A 82 31.74 68.37 79.03
N GLU A 83 30.73 68.31 79.89
CA GLU A 83 29.50 67.52 79.64
C GLU A 83 28.75 68.01 78.39
N LEU A 84 28.68 69.33 78.16
CA LEU A 84 28.14 69.91 76.93
C LEU A 84 28.96 69.53 75.68
N SER A 85 30.30 69.49 75.79
CA SER A 85 31.17 69.04 74.71
C SER A 85 30.94 67.57 74.36
N ASP A 86 30.87 66.69 75.36
CA ASP A 86 30.68 65.25 75.18
C ASP A 86 29.28 64.93 74.60
N ILE A 87 28.23 65.63 75.05
CA ILE A 87 26.86 65.52 74.49
C ILE A 87 26.80 66.04 73.04
N SER A 88 27.46 67.16 72.75
CA SER A 88 27.55 67.73 71.39
C SER A 88 28.23 66.75 70.42
N ALA A 89 29.33 66.12 70.84
CA ALA A 89 30.02 65.11 70.05
C ALA A 89 29.15 63.86 69.77
N GLN A 90 28.38 63.39 70.76
CA GLN A 90 27.43 62.29 70.57
C GLN A 90 26.29 62.64 69.60
N LEU A 91 25.72 63.85 69.72
CA LEU A 91 24.69 64.33 68.79
C LEU A 91 25.20 64.46 67.35
N GLN A 92 26.42 64.94 67.15
CA GLN A 92 27.04 64.97 65.81
C GLN A 92 27.24 63.56 65.25
N LYS A 93 27.75 62.62 66.07
CA LYS A 93 27.92 61.22 65.66
C LYS A 93 26.59 60.59 65.22
N ILE A 94 25.54 60.70 66.03
CA ILE A 94 24.21 60.15 65.72
C ILE A 94 23.61 60.83 64.47
N SER A 95 23.82 62.14 64.28
CA SER A 95 23.40 62.84 63.07
C SER A 95 24.08 62.31 61.80
N ILE A 96 25.37 61.96 61.89
CA ILE A 96 26.14 61.36 60.78
C ILE A 96 25.70 59.91 60.53
N GLU A 97 25.51 59.11 61.58
CA GLU A 97 25.06 57.71 61.47
C GLU A 97 23.66 57.61 60.85
N ASN A 98 22.73 58.48 61.25
CA ASN A 98 21.40 58.55 60.64
C ASN A 98 21.46 58.99 59.16
N LYS A 99 22.26 60.00 58.81
CA LYS A 99 22.47 60.40 57.40
C LYS A 99 23.07 59.27 56.56
N LEU A 100 24.00 58.50 57.12
CA LEU A 100 24.61 57.35 56.46
C LEU A 100 23.62 56.19 56.25
N ALA A 101 22.67 55.99 57.18
CA ALA A 101 21.59 55.03 57.03
C ALA A 101 20.62 55.46 55.92
N ASP A 102 20.22 56.74 55.90
CA ASP A 102 19.36 57.36 54.89
C ASP A 102 19.96 57.23 53.47
N GLU A 103 21.25 57.53 53.31
CA GLU A 103 22.01 57.37 52.06
C GLU A 103 22.02 55.90 51.60
N LYS A 104 22.29 54.96 52.51
CA LYS A 104 22.28 53.51 52.21
C LYS A 104 20.89 53.02 51.80
N GLN A 105 19.82 53.48 52.47
CA GLN A 105 18.46 53.09 52.15
C GLN A 105 18.02 53.66 50.78
N LYS A 106 18.35 54.92 50.49
CA LYS A 106 18.12 55.54 49.16
C LYS A 106 18.87 54.79 48.06
N LYS A 107 20.13 54.41 48.29
CA LYS A 107 20.91 53.60 47.35
C LYS A 107 20.27 52.23 47.12
N GLY A 108 19.91 51.50 48.18
CA GLY A 108 19.26 50.19 48.06
C GLY A 108 17.91 50.24 47.34
N LEU A 109 17.09 51.27 47.60
CA LEU A 109 15.84 51.53 46.87
C LEU A 109 16.09 51.85 45.39
N SER A 110 17.14 52.63 45.09
CA SER A 110 17.52 52.93 43.71
C SER A 110 18.03 51.70 42.96
N GLU A 111 18.80 50.83 43.60
CA GLU A 111 19.30 49.57 43.02
C GLU A 111 18.15 48.59 42.78
N LEU A 112 17.22 48.43 43.75
CA LEU A 112 16.04 47.59 43.60
C LEU A 112 15.07 48.12 42.52
N SER A 113 14.89 49.44 42.44
CA SER A 113 14.13 50.11 41.37
C SER A 113 14.72 49.82 39.99
N LEU A 114 16.04 49.90 39.86
CA LEU A 114 16.75 49.65 38.59
C LEU A 114 16.69 48.15 38.20
N GLN A 115 16.77 47.24 39.17
CA GLN A 115 16.51 45.81 38.94
C GLN A 115 15.07 45.54 38.50
N LEU A 116 14.07 46.14 39.15
CA LEU A 116 12.66 46.00 38.78
C LEU A 116 12.37 46.51 37.36
N ALA A 117 12.93 47.68 37.00
CA ALA A 117 12.84 48.24 35.65
C ALA A 117 13.47 47.31 34.61
N ARG A 118 14.67 46.76 34.89
CA ARG A 118 15.35 45.81 34.02
C ARG A 118 14.56 44.49 33.85
N LEU A 119 13.96 43.97 34.92
CA LEU A 119 13.12 42.77 34.86
C LEU A 119 11.85 42.99 34.04
N LYS A 120 11.20 44.16 34.17
CA LYS A 120 10.07 44.53 33.30
C LYS A 120 10.50 44.57 31.84
N MET A 121 11.56 45.31 31.49
CA MET A 121 12.06 45.39 30.12
C MET A 121 12.41 44.02 29.53
N LEU A 122 13.00 43.11 30.31
CA LEU A 122 13.29 41.74 29.85
C LEU A 122 12.03 40.92 29.60
N ASN A 123 11.01 41.04 30.46
CA ASN A 123 9.71 40.39 30.27
C ASN A 123 8.93 40.96 29.09
N ASP A 124 8.99 42.28 28.88
CA ASP A 124 8.36 42.96 27.75
C ASP A 124 9.03 42.55 26.42
N ILE A 125 10.37 42.44 26.40
CA ILE A 125 11.13 41.92 25.25
C ILE A 125 10.78 40.45 24.97
N GLU A 126 10.75 39.59 25.99
CA GLU A 126 10.46 38.16 25.82
C GLU A 126 9.00 37.92 25.39
N THR A 127 8.04 38.70 25.89
CA THR A 127 6.64 38.59 25.45
C THR A 127 6.41 39.11 24.04
N GLU A 128 7.12 40.16 23.58
CA GLU A 128 7.11 40.56 22.16
C GLU A 128 7.80 39.52 21.26
N LYS A 129 8.91 38.93 21.71
CA LYS A 129 9.59 37.83 21.01
C LYS A 129 8.67 36.62 20.84
N GLN A 130 7.96 36.20 21.89
CA GLN A 130 6.98 35.11 21.83
C GLN A 130 5.79 35.43 20.90
N LYS A 131 5.35 36.69 20.82
CA LYS A 131 4.34 37.12 19.82
C LYS A 131 4.89 36.98 18.39
N GLN A 132 6.14 37.39 18.14
CA GLN A 132 6.76 37.26 16.82
C GLN A 132 6.98 35.81 16.41
N GLU A 133 7.48 34.96 17.32
CA GLU A 133 7.63 33.52 17.11
C GLU A 133 6.27 32.85 16.82
N LYS A 134 5.23 33.20 17.59
CA LYS A 134 3.86 32.72 17.34
C LYS A 134 3.33 33.17 15.97
N PHE A 135 3.50 34.43 15.60
CA PHE A 135 3.04 34.96 14.32
C PHE A 135 3.80 34.32 13.13
N ALA A 136 5.09 34.02 13.30
CA ALA A 136 5.87 33.26 12.31
C ALA A 136 5.31 31.83 12.15
N MET A 137 5.08 31.10 13.26
CA MET A 137 4.49 29.76 13.23
C MET A 137 3.08 29.74 12.62
N GLU A 138 2.23 30.72 12.91
CA GLU A 138 0.89 30.83 12.32
C GLU A 138 0.95 31.11 10.80
N ASN A 139 1.90 31.92 10.35
CA ASN A 139 2.15 32.20 8.93
C ASN A 139 2.71 30.97 8.17
N GLU A 140 3.67 30.26 8.75
CA GLU A 140 4.19 29.00 8.19
C GLU A 140 3.12 27.91 8.14
N LYS A 141 2.31 27.78 9.19
CA LYS A 141 1.15 26.89 9.18
C LYS A 141 0.17 27.24 8.06
N ALA A 142 -0.19 28.53 7.90
CA ALA A 142 -1.10 28.96 6.84
C ALA A 142 -0.57 28.64 5.42
N LYS A 143 0.76 28.70 5.21
CA LYS A 143 1.40 28.27 3.96
C LYS A 143 1.30 26.75 3.77
N MET A 144 1.62 25.97 4.79
CA MET A 144 1.51 24.50 4.74
C MET A 144 0.06 24.04 4.49
N ASP A 145 -0.91 24.63 5.19
CA ASP A 145 -2.34 24.35 4.99
C ASP A 145 -2.79 24.69 3.55
N PHE A 146 -2.26 25.77 2.96
CA PHE A 146 -2.51 26.13 1.56
C PHE A 146 -1.87 25.14 0.57
N GLU A 147 -0.63 24.71 0.79
CA GLU A 147 0.05 23.72 -0.07
C GLU A 147 -0.60 22.34 0.03
N ILE A 148 -0.98 21.89 1.23
CA ILE A 148 -1.77 20.66 1.45
C ILE A 148 -3.09 20.74 0.66
N LYS A 149 -3.80 21.88 0.72
CA LYS A 149 -5.05 22.08 -0.03
C LYS A 149 -4.84 22.08 -1.55
N LYS A 150 -3.73 22.65 -2.03
CA LYS A 150 -3.33 22.64 -3.45
C LYS A 150 -2.98 21.24 -3.94
N LEU A 151 -2.21 20.46 -3.16
CA LEU A 151 -1.88 19.07 -3.45
C LEU A 151 -3.13 18.18 -3.42
N GLY A 152 -4.05 18.41 -2.48
CA GLY A 152 -5.35 17.73 -2.44
C GLY A 152 -6.18 17.98 -3.71
N TYR A 153 -6.29 19.24 -4.14
CA TYR A 153 -6.96 19.59 -5.39
C TYR A 153 -6.30 18.95 -6.63
N GLN A 154 -4.96 18.96 -6.71
CA GLN A 154 -4.24 18.27 -7.79
C GLN A 154 -4.47 16.75 -7.76
N THR A 155 -4.55 16.15 -6.58
CA THR A 155 -4.83 14.72 -6.38
C THR A 155 -6.24 14.35 -6.84
N GLU A 156 -7.27 15.13 -6.48
CA GLU A 156 -8.64 14.89 -6.97
C GLU A 156 -8.76 15.12 -8.48
N LYS A 157 -8.08 16.13 -9.04
CA LYS A 157 -8.01 16.33 -10.50
C LYS A 157 -7.37 15.11 -11.20
N ALA A 158 -6.28 14.58 -10.66
CA ALA A 158 -5.63 13.38 -11.20
C ALA A 158 -6.52 12.13 -11.09
N LYS A 159 -7.21 11.93 -9.96
CA LYS A 159 -8.22 10.86 -9.80
C LYS A 159 -9.34 10.97 -10.84
N TYR A 160 -9.84 12.18 -11.10
CA TYR A 160 -10.88 12.41 -12.08
C TYR A 160 -10.41 12.13 -13.53
N GLU A 161 -9.18 12.54 -13.88
CA GLU A 161 -8.57 12.21 -15.17
C GLU A 161 -8.33 10.71 -15.36
N VAL A 162 -7.93 9.99 -14.30
CA VAL A 162 -7.82 8.53 -14.30
C VAL A 162 -9.19 7.87 -14.43
N PHE A 163 -10.21 8.36 -13.73
CA PHE A 163 -11.58 7.86 -13.83
C PHE A 163 -12.18 8.03 -15.23
N LEU A 164 -11.97 9.19 -15.88
CA LEU A 164 -12.40 9.41 -17.26
C LEU A 164 -11.73 8.41 -18.22
N LYS A 165 -10.41 8.26 -18.14
CA LYS A 165 -9.65 7.31 -18.98
C LYS A 165 -10.04 5.86 -18.72
N GLN A 166 -10.34 5.49 -17.47
CA GLN A 166 -10.86 4.16 -17.15
C GLN A 166 -12.25 3.96 -17.77
N SER A 167 -13.16 4.94 -17.68
CA SER A 167 -14.48 4.87 -18.31
C SER A 167 -14.41 4.78 -19.85
N GLU A 168 -13.43 5.42 -20.48
CA GLU A 168 -13.15 5.27 -21.92
C GLU A 168 -12.60 3.88 -22.26
N ALA A 169 -11.67 3.36 -21.46
CA ALA A 169 -11.14 2.00 -21.62
C ALA A 169 -12.21 0.92 -21.42
N ASP A 170 -13.10 1.09 -20.44
CA ASP A 170 -14.21 0.17 -20.15
C ASP A 170 -15.25 0.17 -21.28
N LYS A 171 -15.54 1.34 -21.89
CA LYS A 171 -16.38 1.44 -23.10
C LYS A 171 -15.74 0.75 -24.29
N LEU A 172 -14.46 1.04 -24.57
CA LEU A 172 -13.73 0.42 -25.68
C LEU A 172 -13.65 -1.11 -25.51
N LYS A 173 -13.45 -1.59 -24.28
CA LYS A 173 -13.50 -3.01 -23.96
C LYS A 173 -14.89 -3.58 -24.21
N ALA A 174 -15.96 -2.93 -23.74
CA ALA A 174 -17.32 -3.39 -24.00
C ALA A 174 -17.67 -3.41 -25.50
N GLU A 175 -17.19 -2.45 -26.30
CA GLU A 175 -17.33 -2.46 -27.77
C GLU A 175 -16.55 -3.61 -28.43
N ILE A 176 -15.35 -3.94 -27.91
CA ILE A 176 -14.57 -5.10 -28.36
C ILE A 176 -15.27 -6.40 -27.98
N ASP A 177 -15.77 -6.54 -26.76
CA ASP A 177 -16.49 -7.73 -26.29
C ASP A 177 -17.81 -7.91 -27.08
N ILE A 178 -18.55 -6.83 -27.35
CA ILE A 178 -19.74 -6.85 -28.23
C ILE A 178 -19.36 -7.25 -29.66
N ARG A 179 -18.24 -6.77 -30.20
CA ARG A 179 -17.77 -7.15 -31.54
C ARG A 179 -17.36 -8.62 -31.60
N ASN A 180 -16.57 -9.09 -30.64
CA ASN A 180 -16.14 -10.48 -30.54
C ASN A 180 -17.35 -11.43 -30.45
N ASN A 181 -18.32 -11.11 -29.59
CA ASN A 181 -19.57 -11.87 -29.46
C ASN A 181 -20.40 -11.84 -30.75
N ARG A 182 -20.49 -10.68 -31.43
CA ARG A 182 -21.18 -10.55 -32.72
C ARG A 182 -20.50 -11.36 -33.81
N ASP A 183 -19.18 -11.38 -33.84
CA ASP A 183 -18.41 -12.19 -34.77
C ASP A 183 -18.54 -13.68 -34.44
N GLU A 184 -18.59 -14.09 -33.17
CA GLU A 184 -18.91 -15.47 -32.77
C GLU A 184 -20.32 -15.93 -33.13
N ILE A 185 -21.29 -15.01 -33.15
CA ILE A 185 -22.63 -15.26 -33.71
C ILE A 185 -22.53 -15.35 -35.24
N ASN A 186 -21.82 -14.44 -35.92
CA ASN A 186 -21.67 -14.45 -37.39
C ASN A 186 -20.94 -15.71 -37.92
N LYS A 187 -20.03 -16.30 -37.13
CA LYS A 187 -19.33 -17.57 -37.43
C LYS A 187 -20.24 -18.81 -37.36
N GLN A 188 -21.50 -18.65 -36.95
CA GLN A 188 -22.43 -19.73 -36.68
C GLN A 188 -23.79 -19.47 -37.35
N ILE A 189 -24.23 -20.39 -38.21
CA ILE A 189 -25.55 -20.36 -38.83
C ILE A 189 -26.59 -20.59 -37.73
N ASN A 190 -27.17 -19.52 -37.21
CA ASN A 190 -28.18 -19.55 -36.17
C ASN A 190 -29.55 -19.99 -36.72
N LYS A 191 -29.64 -21.29 -37.04
CA LYS A 191 -30.84 -21.98 -37.53
C LYS A 191 -31.28 -23.00 -36.47
N ASP A 192 -32.53 -22.90 -36.01
CA ASP A 192 -33.12 -23.93 -35.15
C ASP A 192 -33.21 -25.27 -35.90
N ILE A 193 -32.39 -26.25 -35.49
CA ILE A 193 -32.38 -27.60 -36.07
C ILE A 193 -33.61 -28.35 -35.57
N LYS A 194 -34.55 -28.64 -36.49
CA LYS A 194 -35.78 -29.36 -36.17
C LYS A 194 -35.56 -30.86 -36.32
N TYR A 195 -35.36 -31.53 -35.19
CA TYR A 195 -35.18 -32.97 -35.14
C TYR A 195 -36.37 -33.75 -35.71
N SER A 196 -36.17 -34.37 -36.87
CA SER A 196 -37.10 -35.33 -37.48
C SER A 196 -36.77 -36.77 -37.07
N THR A 197 -37.80 -37.62 -37.01
CA THR A 197 -37.66 -39.08 -36.97
C THR A 197 -37.67 -39.72 -38.37
N ASP A 198 -38.29 -39.04 -39.34
CA ASP A 198 -38.13 -39.32 -40.77
C ASP A 198 -36.88 -38.59 -41.28
N VAL A 199 -35.75 -39.31 -41.31
CA VAL A 199 -34.42 -38.77 -41.62
C VAL A 199 -33.96 -39.08 -43.04
N PHE A 200 -34.65 -39.96 -43.76
CA PHE A 200 -34.21 -40.47 -45.07
C PHE A 200 -35.40 -40.63 -46.01
N LYS A 201 -35.38 -39.88 -47.13
CA LYS A 201 -36.51 -39.77 -48.04
C LYS A 201 -36.02 -39.50 -49.47
N ASN A 202 -36.54 -40.26 -50.43
CA ASN A 202 -36.26 -40.11 -51.86
C ASN A 202 -34.74 -40.03 -52.18
N GLY A 203 -33.93 -40.93 -51.58
CA GLY A 203 -32.47 -40.94 -51.76
C GLY A 203 -31.70 -39.93 -50.89
N VAL A 204 -32.38 -38.95 -50.27
CA VAL A 204 -31.73 -37.92 -49.45
C VAL A 204 -31.76 -38.29 -47.97
N LEU A 205 -30.59 -38.37 -47.35
CA LEU A 205 -30.41 -38.47 -45.90
C LEU A 205 -30.18 -37.07 -45.30
N THR A 206 -30.84 -36.76 -44.18
CA THR A 206 -30.61 -35.52 -43.42
C THR A 206 -29.92 -35.85 -42.09
N VAL A 207 -28.76 -35.22 -41.85
CA VAL A 207 -27.93 -35.41 -40.65
C VAL A 207 -27.93 -34.12 -39.82
N SER A 208 -28.40 -34.21 -38.57
CA SER A 208 -28.44 -33.07 -37.63
C SER A 208 -27.09 -32.85 -36.92
N ASP A 209 -27.02 -31.81 -36.08
CA ASP A 209 -25.92 -31.51 -35.16
C ASP A 209 -25.60 -32.65 -34.17
N ARG A 210 -26.50 -33.63 -34.03
CA ARG A 210 -26.30 -34.89 -33.29
C ARG A 210 -25.37 -35.86 -34.05
N ARG A 211 -24.34 -35.31 -34.69
CA ARG A 211 -23.31 -35.97 -35.50
C ARG A 211 -22.12 -36.35 -34.62
N ILE A 212 -21.61 -37.56 -34.81
CA ILE A 212 -20.39 -38.07 -34.17
C ILE A 212 -19.45 -38.59 -35.27
N PRO A 213 -18.30 -37.95 -35.54
CA PRO A 213 -17.34 -38.50 -36.50
C PRO A 213 -16.68 -39.77 -35.94
N LEU A 214 -16.58 -40.81 -36.77
CA LEU A 214 -15.83 -42.04 -36.52
C LEU A 214 -14.85 -42.25 -37.68
N ASN A 215 -13.74 -41.51 -37.62
CA ASN A 215 -12.71 -41.49 -38.66
C ASN A 215 -11.35 -41.97 -38.12
N GLY A 216 -10.55 -42.57 -39.00
CA GLY A 216 -9.26 -43.18 -38.61
C GLY A 216 -9.41 -44.48 -37.82
N VAL A 217 -8.35 -44.89 -37.12
CA VAL A 217 -8.29 -46.18 -36.41
C VAL A 217 -9.17 -46.19 -35.16
N ILE A 218 -9.93 -47.26 -34.98
CA ILE A 218 -10.78 -47.47 -33.80
C ILE A 218 -9.89 -47.92 -32.63
N THR A 219 -9.72 -47.03 -31.66
CA THR A 219 -8.97 -47.25 -30.41
C THR A 219 -9.89 -47.01 -29.20
N MET A 220 -9.42 -47.31 -27.98
CA MET A 220 -10.25 -47.08 -26.79
C MET A 220 -10.62 -45.61 -26.59
N SER A 221 -9.73 -44.66 -26.93
CA SER A 221 -10.04 -43.23 -26.89
C SER A 221 -11.04 -42.83 -27.99
N THR A 222 -10.99 -43.47 -29.17
CA THR A 222 -12.05 -43.34 -30.20
C THR A 222 -13.40 -43.80 -29.66
N ALA A 223 -13.43 -44.91 -28.91
CA ALA A 223 -14.65 -45.39 -28.26
C ALA A 223 -15.13 -44.44 -27.15
N ASP A 224 -14.24 -43.97 -26.27
CA ASP A 224 -14.59 -43.00 -25.21
C ASP A 224 -15.15 -41.69 -25.79
N TYR A 225 -14.57 -41.19 -26.87
CA TYR A 225 -15.04 -40.02 -27.61
C TYR A 225 -16.49 -40.18 -28.11
N ILE A 226 -16.85 -41.38 -28.60
CA ILE A 226 -18.18 -41.71 -29.13
C ILE A 226 -19.18 -41.94 -28.00
N VAL A 227 -18.83 -42.78 -27.01
CA VAL A 227 -19.72 -43.09 -25.88
C VAL A 227 -20.10 -41.84 -25.11
N ASN A 228 -19.14 -40.94 -24.84
CA ASN A 228 -19.41 -39.68 -24.15
C ASN A 228 -20.35 -38.76 -24.95
N ARG A 229 -20.31 -38.81 -26.30
CA ARG A 229 -21.23 -38.06 -27.16
C ARG A 229 -22.62 -38.67 -27.24
N ILE A 230 -22.73 -40.00 -27.31
CA ILE A 230 -24.02 -40.71 -27.21
C ILE A 230 -24.72 -40.35 -25.89
N ASN A 231 -23.97 -40.39 -24.77
CA ASN A 231 -24.50 -40.01 -23.46
C ASN A 231 -24.89 -38.53 -23.38
N TYR A 232 -24.04 -37.62 -23.87
CA TYR A 232 -24.33 -36.18 -23.93
C TYR A 232 -25.60 -35.87 -24.75
N PHE A 233 -25.72 -36.44 -25.95
CA PHE A 233 -26.88 -36.22 -26.81
C PHE A 233 -28.17 -36.84 -26.24
N ASN A 234 -28.09 -37.99 -25.56
CA ASN A 234 -29.23 -38.60 -24.85
C ASN A 234 -29.74 -37.73 -23.69
N ASN A 235 -28.89 -36.94 -23.05
CA ASN A 235 -29.30 -35.99 -22.00
C ASN A 235 -30.02 -34.74 -22.55
N ILE A 236 -29.98 -34.51 -23.87
CA ILE A 236 -30.60 -33.33 -24.53
C ILE A 236 -31.92 -33.70 -25.19
N SER A 237 -31.99 -34.86 -25.85
CA SER A 237 -33.15 -35.29 -26.63
C SER A 237 -33.08 -36.80 -26.93
N THR A 238 -34.22 -37.40 -27.26
CA THR A 238 -34.34 -38.77 -27.79
C THR A 238 -34.28 -38.84 -29.32
N ALA A 239 -34.08 -37.70 -30.00
CA ALA A 239 -33.89 -37.61 -31.44
C ALA A 239 -32.69 -38.44 -31.94
N PRO A 240 -32.69 -38.91 -33.20
CA PRO A 240 -31.60 -39.71 -33.76
C PRO A 240 -30.20 -39.13 -33.54
N ILE A 241 -29.21 -40.02 -33.42
CA ILE A 241 -27.78 -39.70 -33.34
C ILE A 241 -27.10 -40.38 -34.52
N PHE A 242 -26.22 -39.64 -35.22
CA PHE A 242 -25.58 -40.11 -36.45
C PHE A 242 -24.08 -40.32 -36.22
N ILE A 243 -23.62 -41.56 -36.18
CA ILE A 243 -22.19 -41.88 -36.28
C ILE A 243 -21.81 -41.81 -37.76
N VAL A 244 -21.04 -40.80 -38.15
CA VAL A 244 -20.62 -40.58 -39.53
C VAL A 244 -19.19 -41.05 -39.71
N ILE A 245 -19.03 -42.07 -40.55
CA ILE A 245 -17.76 -42.63 -40.99
C ILE A 245 -17.48 -42.01 -42.36
N ASP A 246 -16.74 -40.91 -42.35
CA ASP A 246 -16.19 -40.37 -43.59
C ASP A 246 -15.12 -41.37 -44.10
N ARG A 247 -14.23 -41.87 -43.23
CA ARG A 247 -13.24 -42.94 -43.52
C ARG A 247 -12.69 -43.64 -42.26
N SER A 248 -12.89 -44.95 -42.10
CA SER A 248 -12.25 -45.76 -41.04
C SER A 248 -11.84 -47.18 -41.50
N PRO A 249 -10.57 -47.60 -41.29
CA PRO A 249 -10.12 -48.98 -41.53
C PRO A 249 -10.52 -49.95 -40.39
N GLY A 250 -11.35 -49.54 -39.43
CA GLY A 250 -11.61 -50.32 -38.22
C GLY A 250 -10.49 -50.24 -37.19
N GLY A 251 -10.29 -51.30 -36.40
CA GLY A 251 -9.33 -51.31 -35.29
C GLY A 251 -9.71 -52.27 -34.16
N SER A 252 -9.52 -51.84 -32.91
CA SER A 252 -9.64 -52.68 -31.72
C SER A 252 -11.05 -53.26 -31.51
N VAL A 253 -11.13 -54.58 -31.54
CA VAL A 253 -12.28 -55.44 -31.15
C VAL A 253 -12.97 -54.97 -29.86
N MET A 254 -12.21 -54.67 -28.80
CA MET A 254 -12.78 -54.25 -27.51
C MET A 254 -13.33 -52.83 -27.55
N ALA A 255 -12.68 -51.92 -28.29
CA ALA A 255 -13.16 -50.55 -28.47
C ALA A 255 -14.44 -50.52 -29.32
N GLY A 256 -14.48 -51.29 -30.41
CA GLY A 256 -15.69 -51.42 -31.22
C GLY A 256 -16.85 -52.09 -30.48
N TYR A 257 -16.58 -53.12 -29.68
CA TYR A 257 -17.59 -53.71 -28.79
C TYR A 257 -18.16 -52.69 -27.79
N LYS A 258 -17.32 -51.79 -27.26
CA LYS A 258 -17.75 -50.69 -26.38
C LYS A 258 -18.64 -49.68 -27.11
N ILE A 259 -18.34 -49.34 -28.36
CA ILE A 259 -19.18 -48.50 -29.21
C ILE A 259 -20.54 -49.17 -29.47
N LEU A 260 -20.55 -50.43 -29.92
CA LEU A 260 -21.77 -51.21 -30.14
C LEU A 260 -22.67 -51.25 -28.90
N LYS A 261 -22.10 -51.49 -27.71
CA LYS A 261 -22.90 -51.55 -26.47
C LYS A 261 -23.48 -50.19 -26.06
N ALA A 262 -22.83 -49.08 -26.40
CA ALA A 262 -23.41 -47.75 -26.20
C ALA A 262 -24.49 -47.42 -27.24
N MET A 263 -24.37 -47.91 -28.48
CA MET A 263 -25.43 -47.83 -29.49
C MET A 263 -26.67 -48.63 -29.07
N ASP A 264 -26.49 -49.87 -28.59
CA ASP A 264 -27.57 -50.74 -28.10
C ASP A 264 -28.31 -50.14 -26.90
N ALA A 265 -27.58 -49.52 -25.97
CA ALA A 265 -28.12 -48.97 -24.72
C ALA A 265 -28.62 -47.52 -24.85
N SER A 266 -28.51 -46.91 -26.03
CA SER A 266 -28.90 -45.52 -26.26
C SER A 266 -30.42 -45.35 -26.30
N ALA A 267 -30.94 -44.37 -25.56
CA ALA A 267 -32.36 -44.00 -25.62
C ALA A 267 -32.74 -43.41 -26.99
N SER A 268 -31.85 -42.60 -27.56
CA SER A 268 -31.91 -42.15 -28.95
C SER A 268 -31.52 -43.28 -29.90
N PRO A 269 -32.21 -43.47 -31.04
CA PRO A 269 -31.75 -44.42 -32.04
C PRO A 269 -30.44 -43.93 -32.66
N VAL A 270 -29.37 -44.72 -32.53
CA VAL A 270 -28.09 -44.43 -33.19
C VAL A 270 -28.07 -45.06 -34.58
N TYR A 271 -27.80 -44.23 -35.58
CA TYR A 271 -27.64 -44.62 -36.97
C TYR A 271 -26.18 -44.46 -37.40
N VAL A 272 -25.74 -45.25 -38.37
CA VAL A 272 -24.39 -45.15 -38.95
C VAL A 272 -24.49 -44.67 -40.40
N VAL A 273 -23.55 -43.83 -40.82
CA VAL A 273 -23.51 -43.23 -42.16
C VAL A 273 -22.10 -43.37 -42.71
N VAL A 274 -21.89 -44.15 -43.77
CA VAL A 274 -20.57 -44.31 -44.41
C VAL A 274 -20.51 -43.50 -45.70
N LYS A 275 -19.51 -42.62 -45.83
CA LYS A 275 -19.34 -41.79 -47.03
C LYS A 275 -18.25 -42.25 -47.99
N SER A 276 -17.17 -42.86 -47.50
CA SER A 276 -16.09 -43.35 -48.37
C SER A 276 -15.64 -44.77 -48.03
N PHE A 277 -15.29 -45.05 -46.77
CA PHE A 277 -14.71 -46.36 -46.42
C PHE A 277 -14.99 -46.77 -44.97
N ALA A 278 -15.50 -47.98 -44.77
CA ALA A 278 -15.67 -48.61 -43.46
C ALA A 278 -15.24 -50.08 -43.51
N ALA A 279 -14.05 -50.40 -43.00
CA ALA A 279 -13.55 -51.78 -42.93
C ALA A 279 -13.60 -52.38 -41.52
N SER A 280 -13.56 -53.71 -41.43
CA SER A 280 -13.29 -54.46 -40.21
C SER A 280 -14.27 -54.11 -39.07
N MET A 281 -13.77 -53.60 -37.95
CA MET A 281 -14.59 -53.13 -36.83
C MET A 281 -15.52 -51.95 -37.21
N ALA A 282 -15.18 -51.12 -38.21
CA ALA A 282 -16.05 -50.06 -38.72
C ALA A 282 -17.18 -50.62 -39.62
N ALA A 283 -16.87 -51.62 -40.45
CA ALA A 283 -17.88 -52.39 -41.18
C ALA A 283 -18.85 -53.07 -40.21
N THR A 284 -18.32 -53.70 -39.16
CA THR A 284 -19.10 -54.34 -38.08
C THR A 284 -20.03 -53.34 -37.38
N ILE A 285 -19.55 -52.14 -37.04
CA ILE A 285 -20.37 -51.07 -36.44
C ILE A 285 -21.50 -50.62 -37.39
N THR A 286 -21.20 -50.53 -38.68
CA THR A 286 -22.18 -50.19 -39.73
C THR A 286 -23.25 -51.28 -39.84
N THR A 287 -22.85 -52.52 -40.05
CA THR A 287 -23.78 -53.64 -40.26
C THR A 287 -24.64 -53.93 -39.03
N LEU A 288 -24.11 -53.78 -37.81
CA LEU A 288 -24.88 -54.00 -36.57
C LEU A 288 -25.68 -52.76 -36.10
N ALA A 289 -25.67 -51.66 -36.85
CA ALA A 289 -26.48 -50.48 -36.53
C ALA A 289 -28.00 -50.73 -36.63
N LYS A 290 -28.79 -49.90 -35.94
CA LYS A 290 -30.27 -49.94 -35.97
C LYS A 290 -30.85 -49.44 -37.30
N LYS A 291 -30.14 -48.51 -37.95
CA LYS A 291 -30.18 -48.22 -39.38
C LYS A 291 -28.78 -47.80 -39.81
N SER A 292 -28.41 -48.14 -41.04
CA SER A 292 -27.15 -47.78 -41.66
C SER A 292 -27.35 -47.28 -43.09
N PHE A 293 -26.66 -46.20 -43.42
CA PHE A 293 -26.75 -45.52 -44.70
C PHE A 293 -25.37 -45.46 -45.36
N VAL A 294 -25.31 -45.61 -46.67
CA VAL A 294 -24.05 -45.61 -47.45
C VAL A 294 -24.20 -44.75 -48.70
N TYR A 295 -23.16 -44.01 -49.10
CA TYR A 295 -23.06 -43.55 -50.49
C TYR A 295 -22.87 -44.78 -51.42
N PRO A 296 -23.35 -44.76 -52.67
CA PRO A 296 -23.23 -45.91 -53.57
C PRO A 296 -21.77 -46.31 -53.81
N ASN A 297 -20.87 -45.34 -53.95
CA ASN A 297 -19.43 -45.61 -54.15
C ASN A 297 -18.65 -45.80 -52.83
N ALA A 298 -19.31 -45.82 -51.66
CA ALA A 298 -18.63 -46.07 -50.39
C ALA A 298 -18.32 -47.56 -50.24
N ILE A 299 -17.10 -47.90 -49.84
CA ILE A 299 -16.67 -49.30 -49.70
C ILE A 299 -16.86 -49.78 -48.26
N ILE A 300 -17.54 -50.92 -48.11
CA ILE A 300 -17.57 -51.68 -46.86
C ILE A 300 -16.73 -52.95 -47.04
N LEU A 301 -15.88 -53.27 -46.06
CA LEU A 301 -15.02 -54.45 -46.10
C LEU A 301 -15.13 -55.25 -44.79
N HIS A 302 -15.55 -56.50 -44.87
CA HIS A 302 -15.49 -57.45 -43.75
C HIS A 302 -14.37 -58.46 -43.96
N HIS A 303 -13.61 -58.76 -42.91
CA HIS A 303 -12.51 -59.74 -42.95
C HIS A 303 -12.43 -60.54 -41.65
N GLN A 304 -11.68 -61.65 -41.65
CA GLN A 304 -11.52 -62.46 -40.43
C GLN A 304 -10.66 -61.73 -39.37
N MET A 305 -11.08 -61.81 -38.11
CA MET A 305 -10.42 -61.17 -36.97
C MET A 305 -8.96 -61.63 -36.78
N SER A 306 -8.02 -60.81 -37.24
CA SER A 306 -6.57 -61.02 -37.09
C SER A 306 -6.11 -60.95 -35.63
N THR A 307 -5.15 -61.79 -35.24
CA THR A 307 -4.46 -61.72 -33.94
C THR A 307 -3.00 -62.19 -34.07
N MET A 308 -2.12 -61.77 -33.17
CA MET A 308 -0.73 -62.22 -33.09
C MET A 308 -0.42 -62.66 -31.66
N THR A 309 0.05 -63.89 -31.48
CA THR A 309 0.20 -64.52 -30.17
C THR A 309 1.58 -65.17 -30.01
N PHE A 310 2.21 -64.94 -28.86
CA PHE A 310 3.49 -65.53 -28.48
C PHE A 310 3.40 -66.12 -27.07
N GLY A 311 4.10 -67.21 -26.81
CA GLY A 311 4.12 -67.89 -25.51
C GLY A 311 4.44 -69.37 -25.62
N ASN A 312 4.31 -70.10 -24.52
CA ASN A 312 4.39 -71.56 -24.50
C ASN A 312 3.10 -72.20 -25.07
N MET A 313 3.13 -73.51 -25.32
CA MET A 313 2.01 -74.24 -25.95
C MET A 313 0.66 -74.10 -25.20
N THR A 314 0.68 -73.98 -23.87
CA THR A 314 -0.54 -73.75 -23.06
C THR A 314 -1.07 -72.35 -23.31
N GLN A 315 -0.21 -71.33 -23.22
CA GLN A 315 -0.57 -69.93 -23.47
C GLN A 315 -1.11 -69.73 -24.89
N LEU A 316 -0.47 -70.33 -25.91
CA LEU A 316 -0.93 -70.25 -27.30
C LEU A 316 -2.32 -70.88 -27.47
N LYS A 317 -2.58 -72.03 -26.84
CA LYS A 317 -3.90 -72.68 -26.83
C LYS A 317 -4.96 -71.82 -26.13
N GLU A 318 -4.64 -71.24 -24.98
CA GLU A 318 -5.54 -70.35 -24.24
C GLU A 318 -5.89 -69.08 -25.04
N GLN A 319 -4.89 -68.46 -25.67
CA GLN A 319 -5.07 -67.27 -26.51
C GLN A 319 -5.90 -67.56 -27.78
N LEU A 320 -5.71 -68.72 -28.40
CA LEU A 320 -6.54 -69.17 -29.53
C LEU A 320 -8.01 -69.37 -29.09
N GLU A 321 -8.25 -70.01 -27.94
CA GLU A 321 -9.60 -70.28 -27.44
C GLU A 321 -10.34 -69.05 -26.90
N ILE A 322 -9.66 -67.97 -26.50
CA ILE A 322 -10.31 -66.67 -26.26
C ILE A 322 -10.51 -65.88 -27.55
N SER A 323 -9.61 -66.00 -28.54
CA SER A 323 -9.78 -65.36 -29.86
C SER A 323 -11.02 -65.89 -30.59
N LYS A 324 -11.22 -67.22 -30.66
CA LYS A 324 -12.45 -67.84 -31.19
C LYS A 324 -13.73 -67.35 -30.49
N LYS A 325 -13.66 -67.07 -29.18
CA LYS A 325 -14.79 -66.54 -28.40
C LYS A 325 -15.08 -65.08 -28.73
N TRP A 326 -14.07 -64.27 -29.05
CA TRP A 326 -14.25 -62.89 -29.54
C TRP A 326 -14.82 -62.86 -30.95
N GLU A 327 -14.22 -63.61 -31.87
CA GLU A 327 -14.68 -63.79 -33.25
C GLU A 327 -16.18 -64.14 -33.29
N LYS A 328 -16.58 -65.23 -32.62
CA LYS A 328 -17.98 -65.67 -32.53
C LYS A 328 -18.93 -64.64 -31.88
N ARG A 329 -18.41 -63.74 -31.02
CA ARG A 329 -19.22 -62.72 -30.33
C ARG A 329 -19.42 -61.44 -31.15
N LEU A 330 -18.51 -61.10 -32.07
CA LEU A 330 -18.66 -59.96 -32.97
C LEU A 330 -19.19 -60.36 -34.34
N MET A 331 -18.59 -61.37 -34.98
CA MET A 331 -18.95 -61.79 -36.34
C MET A 331 -20.24 -62.63 -36.37
N GLY A 332 -20.56 -63.36 -35.30
CA GLY A 332 -21.79 -64.16 -35.20
C GLY A 332 -23.08 -63.34 -35.40
N PRO A 333 -23.22 -62.17 -34.75
CA PRO A 333 -24.27 -61.21 -35.05
C PRO A 333 -24.30 -60.70 -36.51
N ILE A 334 -23.14 -60.51 -37.15
CA ILE A 334 -23.02 -60.03 -38.54
C ILE A 334 -23.56 -61.10 -39.50
N ALA A 335 -23.02 -62.31 -39.44
CA ALA A 335 -23.47 -63.45 -40.24
C ALA A 335 -24.98 -63.68 -40.08
N LYS A 336 -25.49 -63.60 -38.84
CA LYS A 336 -26.92 -63.71 -38.56
C LYS A 336 -27.78 -62.60 -39.20
N LYS A 337 -27.30 -61.34 -39.29
CA LYS A 337 -28.04 -60.26 -39.99
C LYS A 337 -28.06 -60.49 -41.50
N ILE A 338 -26.93 -60.92 -42.07
CA ILE A 338 -26.80 -61.28 -43.50
C ILE A 338 -27.73 -62.46 -43.84
N GLY A 339 -27.80 -63.46 -42.95
CA GLY A 339 -28.59 -64.68 -43.11
C GLY A 339 -27.75 -65.93 -43.38
N MET A 340 -26.44 -65.88 -43.06
CA MET A 340 -25.46 -66.97 -43.20
C MET A 340 -25.05 -67.49 -41.81
N ASP A 341 -24.37 -68.63 -41.75
CA ASP A 341 -23.63 -69.04 -40.54
C ASP A 341 -22.19 -68.50 -40.53
N MET A 342 -21.46 -68.73 -39.42
CA MET A 342 -20.09 -68.23 -39.24
C MET A 342 -19.05 -68.88 -40.16
N GLU A 343 -19.23 -70.16 -40.48
CA GLU A 343 -18.31 -70.90 -41.35
C GLU A 343 -18.60 -70.56 -42.82
N GLU A 344 -19.88 -70.39 -43.19
CA GLU A 344 -20.27 -69.86 -44.50
C GLU A 344 -19.76 -68.43 -44.72
N PHE A 345 -19.93 -67.53 -43.73
CA PHE A 345 -19.46 -66.15 -43.84
C PHE A 345 -17.93 -66.06 -43.94
N ARG A 346 -17.18 -66.87 -43.17
CA ARG A 346 -15.72 -67.00 -43.32
C ARG A 346 -15.33 -67.61 -44.67
N LYS A 347 -16.05 -68.62 -45.15
CA LYS A 347 -15.82 -69.22 -46.48
C LYS A 347 -16.04 -68.20 -47.60
N LYS A 348 -17.07 -67.34 -47.48
CA LYS A 348 -17.32 -66.25 -48.43
C LYS A 348 -16.23 -65.18 -48.45
N MET A 349 -15.59 -64.90 -47.32
CA MET A 349 -14.40 -64.02 -47.29
C MET A 349 -13.27 -64.58 -48.17
N TYR A 350 -12.88 -65.83 -47.93
CA TYR A 350 -11.81 -66.50 -48.68
C TYR A 350 -12.20 -66.94 -50.11
N GLU A 351 -13.47 -66.82 -50.50
CA GLU A 351 -13.92 -66.99 -51.89
C GLU A 351 -13.77 -65.72 -52.74
N ASN A 352 -13.81 -64.52 -52.12
CA ASN A 352 -13.66 -63.25 -52.84
C ASN A 352 -12.18 -62.82 -52.92
N ASN A 353 -11.40 -63.03 -51.85
CA ASN A 353 -9.97 -62.68 -51.80
C ASN A 353 -9.17 -63.74 -51.05
N SER A 354 -7.96 -64.06 -51.51
CA SER A 354 -7.06 -65.01 -50.85
C SER A 354 -6.65 -64.58 -49.44
N ASP A 355 -6.60 -63.28 -49.16
CA ASP A 355 -6.23 -62.75 -47.84
C ASP A 355 -7.39 -62.81 -46.82
N GLY A 356 -8.63 -63.06 -47.29
CA GLY A 356 -9.83 -63.11 -46.46
C GLY A 356 -10.49 -61.75 -46.21
N ASP A 357 -10.14 -60.74 -46.99
CA ASP A 357 -10.87 -59.47 -47.11
C ASP A 357 -12.03 -59.65 -48.12
N TRP A 358 -13.23 -59.22 -47.77
CA TRP A 358 -14.34 -59.13 -48.72
C TRP A 358 -14.90 -57.71 -48.70
N GLU A 359 -14.51 -56.94 -49.70
CA GLU A 359 -14.94 -55.58 -49.99
C GLU A 359 -16.09 -55.53 -51.01
N GLU A 360 -17.02 -54.59 -50.79
CA GLU A 360 -18.16 -54.33 -51.66
C GLU A 360 -18.48 -52.83 -51.69
N PHE A 361 -18.96 -52.33 -52.82
CA PHE A 361 -19.53 -50.98 -52.93
C PHE A 361 -20.87 -50.88 -52.19
N GLY A 362 -21.34 -49.66 -51.94
CA GLY A 362 -22.46 -49.39 -51.03
C GLY A 362 -23.79 -49.99 -51.47
N ASP A 363 -24.03 -50.05 -52.78
CA ASP A 363 -25.21 -50.71 -53.37
C ASP A 363 -25.16 -52.24 -53.22
N SER A 364 -24.04 -52.87 -53.57
CA SER A 364 -23.75 -54.29 -53.23
C SER A 364 -23.90 -54.57 -51.73
N ALA A 365 -23.33 -53.71 -50.88
CA ALA A 365 -23.36 -53.86 -49.43
C ALA A 365 -24.79 -53.78 -48.87
N VAL A 366 -25.68 -53.00 -49.47
CA VAL A 366 -27.12 -53.00 -49.12
C VAL A 366 -27.81 -54.28 -49.61
N ASN A 367 -27.51 -54.77 -50.82
CA ASN A 367 -28.02 -56.05 -51.31
C ASN A 367 -27.59 -57.24 -50.41
N LEU A 368 -26.40 -57.17 -49.83
CA LEU A 368 -25.84 -58.13 -48.88
C LEU A 368 -26.24 -57.86 -47.41
N LYS A 369 -27.05 -56.83 -47.13
CA LYS A 369 -27.51 -56.40 -45.79
C LYS A 369 -26.40 -55.96 -44.84
N TRP A 370 -25.22 -55.61 -45.38
CA TRP A 370 -24.12 -55.00 -44.66
C TRP A 370 -24.41 -53.53 -44.32
N ALA A 371 -25.25 -52.89 -45.14
CA ALA A 371 -25.94 -51.64 -44.84
C ALA A 371 -27.45 -51.79 -45.07
N ASP A 372 -28.26 -50.84 -44.59
CA ASP A 372 -29.73 -50.91 -44.67
C ASP A 372 -30.34 -50.03 -45.78
N SER A 373 -29.62 -49.02 -46.29
CA SER A 373 -30.07 -48.16 -47.40
C SER A 373 -28.92 -47.42 -48.09
N VAL A 374 -29.00 -47.29 -49.42
CA VAL A 374 -28.14 -46.35 -50.17
C VAL A 374 -28.73 -44.94 -50.02
N ALA A 375 -27.89 -43.94 -49.81
CA ALA A 375 -28.24 -42.52 -49.89
C ALA A 375 -27.50 -41.90 -51.08
N ASP A 376 -28.25 -41.25 -51.98
CA ASP A 376 -27.71 -40.54 -53.14
C ASP A 376 -27.15 -39.15 -52.74
N ASN A 377 -27.65 -38.58 -51.64
CA ASN A 377 -27.26 -37.28 -51.13
C ASN A 377 -27.37 -37.25 -49.59
N ILE A 378 -26.41 -36.61 -48.91
CA ILE A 378 -26.39 -36.44 -47.46
C ILE A 378 -26.33 -34.95 -47.12
N VAL A 379 -27.44 -34.41 -46.62
CA VAL A 379 -27.56 -33.02 -46.16
C VAL A 379 -27.13 -32.91 -44.70
N GLU A 380 -25.97 -32.30 -44.46
CA GLU A 380 -25.40 -32.09 -43.12
C GLU A 380 -25.90 -30.78 -42.49
N GLU A 381 -27.12 -30.78 -41.94
CA GLU A 381 -27.67 -29.61 -41.21
C GLU A 381 -26.89 -29.29 -39.93
N GLY A 382 -26.14 -30.25 -39.39
CA GLY A 382 -25.30 -30.07 -38.20
C GLY A 382 -24.05 -29.21 -38.40
N ILE A 383 -23.63 -28.94 -39.64
CA ILE A 383 -22.42 -28.16 -39.93
C ILE A 383 -22.80 -26.67 -40.01
N VAL A 384 -23.06 -26.10 -38.83
CA VAL A 384 -23.44 -24.67 -38.68
C VAL A 384 -22.23 -23.73 -38.51
N LYS A 385 -21.01 -24.26 -38.37
CA LYS A 385 -19.79 -23.46 -38.16
C LYS A 385 -19.03 -23.26 -39.47
N ASP A 386 -18.58 -22.03 -39.73
CA ASP A 386 -17.73 -21.69 -40.88
C ASP A 386 -16.39 -22.47 -40.84
N PRO A 387 -16.12 -23.40 -41.80
CA PRO A 387 -14.89 -24.19 -41.81
C PRO A 387 -13.64 -23.35 -42.11
N ASP A 388 -13.77 -22.27 -42.88
CA ASP A 388 -12.67 -21.41 -43.34
C ASP A 388 -12.24 -20.40 -42.27
N TYR A 389 -13.00 -20.29 -41.17
CA TYR A 389 -12.64 -19.49 -40.00
C TYR A 389 -11.84 -20.30 -38.96
N PHE A 390 -12.15 -21.60 -38.78
CA PHE A 390 -11.50 -22.45 -37.78
C PHE A 390 -10.32 -23.26 -38.33
N THR A 391 -10.20 -23.37 -39.65
CA THR A 391 -8.98 -23.88 -40.29
C THR A 391 -8.02 -22.74 -40.59
N ASP A 392 -6.74 -22.94 -40.31
CA ASP A 392 -5.68 -22.07 -40.83
C ASP A 392 -5.70 -22.17 -42.36
N LYS A 393 -5.58 -21.03 -43.08
CA LYS A 393 -5.89 -20.89 -44.51
C LYS A 393 -4.89 -21.58 -45.46
N ARG A 394 -4.14 -22.54 -44.95
CA ARG A 394 -3.22 -23.44 -45.64
C ARG A 394 -3.95 -24.63 -46.27
N PHE A 395 -5.17 -24.44 -46.77
CA PHE A 395 -5.91 -25.42 -47.58
C PHE A 395 -5.37 -25.53 -49.03
N VAL A 396 -4.09 -25.21 -49.21
CA VAL A 396 -3.30 -25.55 -50.40
C VAL A 396 -2.11 -26.36 -49.91
N THR A 397 -2.24 -27.68 -49.99
CA THR A 397 -1.10 -28.59 -49.92
C THR A 397 -0.26 -28.37 -51.17
N TYR A 398 0.62 -27.39 -51.14
CA TYR A 398 1.65 -27.21 -52.16
C TYR A 398 2.60 -28.40 -52.08
N SER A 399 2.30 -29.47 -52.84
CA SER A 399 3.22 -30.59 -53.00
C SER A 399 4.51 -30.08 -53.62
N GLU A 400 5.60 -30.14 -52.84
CA GLU A 400 6.86 -29.50 -53.19
C GLU A 400 7.43 -30.08 -54.50
N GLU A 401 7.79 -29.20 -55.43
CA GLU A 401 8.48 -29.60 -56.66
C GLU A 401 9.93 -29.97 -56.32
N LYS A 402 10.26 -31.23 -56.51
CA LYS A 402 11.58 -31.82 -56.31
C LYS A 402 12.30 -31.98 -57.65
N ILE A 403 13.61 -32.17 -57.61
CA ILE A 403 14.44 -32.45 -58.79
C ILE A 403 15.08 -33.82 -58.60
N ASP A 404 15.01 -34.69 -59.60
CA ASP A 404 15.65 -36.01 -59.55
C ASP A 404 17.11 -36.00 -60.05
N GLU A 405 17.77 -37.16 -59.93
CA GLU A 405 19.17 -37.37 -60.32
C GLU A 405 19.49 -37.01 -61.78
N LYS A 406 18.47 -36.90 -62.65
CA LYS A 406 18.59 -36.55 -64.07
C LYS A 406 18.30 -35.07 -64.34
N GLY A 407 18.16 -34.26 -63.27
CA GLY A 407 17.82 -32.85 -63.35
C GLY A 407 16.34 -32.58 -63.67
N LYS A 408 15.47 -33.60 -63.63
CA LYS A 408 14.07 -33.46 -63.99
C LYS A 408 13.23 -33.07 -62.76
N LYS A 409 12.47 -31.99 -62.91
CA LYS A 409 11.43 -31.54 -61.97
C LYS A 409 10.32 -32.58 -61.87
N TYR A 410 9.85 -32.85 -60.65
CA TYR A 410 8.75 -33.76 -60.37
C TYR A 410 8.04 -33.39 -59.06
N VAL A 411 6.82 -33.86 -58.88
CA VAL A 411 6.01 -33.70 -57.66
C VAL A 411 5.66 -35.08 -57.12
N GLU A 412 5.87 -35.28 -55.82
CA GLU A 412 5.39 -36.48 -55.14
C GLU A 412 3.90 -36.35 -54.85
N LEU A 413 3.14 -37.34 -55.31
CA LEU A 413 1.76 -37.51 -54.95
C LEU A 413 1.65 -38.01 -53.50
N PRO A 414 0.63 -37.61 -52.72
CA PRO A 414 0.40 -38.22 -51.41
C PRO A 414 0.13 -39.74 -51.54
N ARG A 415 0.30 -40.46 -50.44
CA ARG A 415 -0.06 -41.89 -50.39
C ARG A 415 -1.58 -42.02 -50.51
N LEU A 416 -2.03 -42.87 -51.44
CA LEU A 416 -3.46 -43.18 -51.60
C LEU A 416 -4.00 -43.95 -50.39
N ASP A 417 -5.33 -43.89 -50.26
CA ASP A 417 -6.07 -44.72 -49.34
C ASP A 417 -6.31 -46.14 -49.88
N PRO A 418 -6.64 -47.12 -49.02
CA PRO A 418 -7.05 -48.44 -49.48
C PRO A 418 -8.22 -48.34 -50.47
N PHE A 419 -8.11 -49.05 -51.60
CA PHE A 419 -9.10 -49.08 -52.69
C PHE A 419 -9.31 -47.76 -53.45
N ASP A 420 -8.43 -46.77 -53.25
CA ASP A 420 -8.39 -45.51 -54.01
C ASP A 420 -7.42 -45.59 -55.21
N PHE A 421 -7.61 -44.73 -56.22
CA PHE A 421 -6.89 -44.79 -57.50
C PHE A 421 -6.58 -43.40 -58.06
N TYR A 422 -5.32 -43.16 -58.45
CA TYR A 422 -4.92 -41.93 -59.14
C TYR A 422 -5.43 -41.86 -60.58
N PHE A 423 -6.59 -41.23 -60.78
CA PHE A 423 -7.11 -40.91 -62.11
C PHE A 423 -6.51 -39.61 -62.67
N LEU A 424 -5.18 -39.62 -62.86
CA LEU A 424 -4.37 -38.45 -63.19
C LEU A 424 -3.71 -38.55 -64.58
N TYR A 425 -3.87 -37.51 -65.41
CA TYR A 425 -3.16 -37.41 -66.68
C TYR A 425 -1.71 -36.93 -66.47
N ASN A 426 -0.75 -37.84 -66.64
CA ASN A 426 0.66 -37.65 -66.28
C ASN A 426 1.61 -38.09 -67.43
N PRO A 427 1.48 -37.53 -68.65
CA PRO A 427 2.13 -38.04 -69.86
C PRO A 427 3.65 -37.90 -69.84
N ASP A 428 4.17 -36.95 -69.07
CA ASP A 428 5.59 -36.67 -68.93
C ASP A 428 6.20 -37.28 -67.66
N SER A 429 5.43 -37.98 -66.82
CA SER A 429 5.88 -38.47 -65.50
C SER A 429 6.38 -37.37 -64.55
N TYR A 430 5.84 -36.16 -64.64
CA TYR A 430 6.08 -35.09 -63.67
C TYR A 430 5.55 -35.48 -62.28
N TYR A 431 4.41 -36.16 -62.20
CA TYR A 431 3.93 -36.69 -60.93
C TYR A 431 4.52 -38.08 -60.66
N LYS A 432 4.99 -38.34 -59.44
CA LYS A 432 5.55 -39.64 -59.01
C LYS A 432 4.80 -40.16 -57.78
N TYR A 433 4.63 -41.48 -57.73
CA TYR A 433 3.95 -42.16 -56.62
C TYR A 433 4.85 -42.25 -55.38
N ASN A 434 4.26 -41.99 -54.22
CA ASN A 434 4.86 -42.24 -52.91
C ASN A 434 4.23 -43.54 -52.35
N TYR A 435 5.05 -44.57 -52.12
CA TYR A 435 4.63 -45.95 -51.83
C TYR A 435 4.65 -46.26 -50.31
#